data_AF-A0A7C7AHS9-F1
#
_entry.id   AF-A0A7C7AHS9-F1
#
_cell.length_a   1.000
_cell.length_b   1.000
_cell.length_c   1.000
_cell.angle_alpha   90.00
_cell.angle_beta   90.00
_cell.angle_gamma   90.00
#
_symmetry.space_group_name_H-M   'P 1'
#
loop_
_entity.id
_entity.type
_entity.pdbx_description
1 polymer ?
#
loop_
_entity_poly.entity_id
_entity_poly.type
_entity_poly.pdbx_seq_one_letter_code
_entity_poly.pdbx_strand_id
1 'polypeptide(L)'
;ALKKAINIPIELHGHYTSGVVAMTYMKGVEAGADIIDTAMSPFSMGTSQPATEVMAETFRGTPYDSGLNQEVLSEIADYLRPLREKAMEEGLLNPKVLGVDIKTLMYQVPGGMLSNLVSQLKNQNAEDRFYEVLKEIPRVREDFGYPPLVTPTSQIVGTQAVLNVLMNQRYKMVTKESKALVRGEYGRTPVPISEEVRKMVIGDEKPITCRPADLLEPELDKIEAEMKQYKEQDEDVLSYALFPQVAEEFFKYRQAQKTKVDPALADTANKVYPV
;
A
#
# COMPACT_ATOMS: atom_id res chain seq x y z
N ALA A 1 22.32 15.78 -6.27
CA ALA A 1 22.43 16.37 -4.91
C ALA A 1 22.75 15.30 -3.87
N LEU A 2 21.93 14.24 -3.78
CA LEU A 2 22.13 13.15 -2.80
C LEU A 2 23.52 12.51 -2.84
N LYS A 3 24.02 12.09 -4.02
CA LYS A 3 25.37 11.54 -4.17
C LYS A 3 26.52 12.46 -3.73
N LYS A 4 26.28 13.78 -3.64
CA LYS A 4 27.27 14.74 -3.10
C LYS A 4 27.17 14.88 -1.58
N ALA A 5 26.01 14.57 -1.01
CA ALA A 5 25.71 14.76 0.41
C ALA A 5 25.96 13.49 1.23
N ILE A 6 25.78 12.31 0.65
CA ILE A 6 25.90 11.02 1.31
C ILE A 6 26.65 10.00 0.44
N ASN A 7 27.33 9.07 1.11
CA ASN A 7 28.07 7.97 0.46
C ASN A 7 27.27 6.67 0.39
N ILE A 8 26.06 6.63 0.96
CA ILE A 8 25.17 5.47 0.93
C ILE A 8 24.67 5.28 -0.51
N PRO A 9 24.57 4.03 -1.02
CA PRO A 9 23.95 3.77 -2.31
C PRO A 9 22.55 4.37 -2.42
N ILE A 10 22.24 4.91 -3.60
CA ILE A 10 20.95 5.52 -3.92
C ILE A 10 20.17 4.57 -4.80
N GLU A 11 19.02 4.13 -4.30
CA GLU A 11 18.05 3.32 -5.02
C GLU A 11 16.86 4.17 -5.46
N LEU A 12 16.45 4.00 -6.71
CA LEU A 12 15.27 4.66 -7.26
C LEU A 12 14.14 3.65 -7.43
N HIS A 13 13.00 3.98 -6.80
CA HIS A 13 11.76 3.22 -6.90
C HIS A 13 10.66 4.12 -7.45
N GLY A 14 9.86 3.62 -8.41
CA GLY A 14 8.80 4.41 -9.01
C GLY A 14 7.85 3.65 -9.94
N HIS A 15 6.57 3.94 -9.81
CA HIS A 15 5.52 3.28 -10.59
C HIS A 15 5.30 3.95 -11.95
N TYR A 16 5.20 3.17 -13.01
CA TYR A 16 5.08 3.60 -14.41
C TYR A 16 3.69 4.13 -14.80
N THR A 17 2.89 4.59 -13.82
CA THR A 17 1.47 4.95 -14.02
C THR A 17 1.34 6.14 -14.95
N SER A 18 2.23 7.12 -14.82
CA SER A 18 2.32 8.29 -15.71
C SER A 18 3.04 8.00 -17.03
N GLY A 19 3.65 6.82 -17.18
CA GLY A 19 4.49 6.47 -18.33
C GLY A 19 5.86 7.15 -18.36
N VAL A 20 6.26 7.88 -17.33
CA VAL A 20 7.54 8.64 -17.35
C VAL A 20 8.67 7.99 -16.55
N VAL A 21 8.40 6.96 -15.74
CA VAL A 21 9.40 6.49 -14.76
C VAL A 21 10.62 5.84 -15.41
N ALA A 22 10.50 5.13 -16.53
CA ALA A 22 11.66 4.67 -17.29
C ALA A 22 12.61 5.82 -17.70
N MET A 23 12.06 6.97 -18.11
CA MET A 23 12.86 8.17 -18.40
C MET A 23 13.46 8.77 -17.12
N THR A 24 12.72 8.78 -16.01
CA THR A 24 13.21 9.19 -14.69
C THR A 24 14.38 8.32 -14.24
N TYR A 25 14.28 7.00 -14.41
CA TYR A 25 15.36 6.06 -14.10
C TYR A 25 16.57 6.28 -14.99
N MET A 26 16.37 6.44 -16.31
CA MET A 26 17.46 6.77 -17.22
C MET A 26 18.25 8.01 -16.75
N LYS A 27 17.54 9.10 -16.41
CA LYS A 27 18.18 10.30 -15.88
C LYS A 27 18.76 10.13 -14.48
N GLY A 28 18.15 9.28 -13.65
CA GLY A 28 18.65 8.95 -12.33
C GLY A 28 19.98 8.19 -12.36
N VAL A 29 20.07 7.17 -13.22
CA VAL A 29 21.29 6.39 -13.47
C VAL A 29 22.38 7.27 -14.04
N GLU A 30 22.09 8.09 -15.06
CA GLU A 30 23.03 9.09 -15.59
C GLU A 30 23.52 10.09 -14.52
N ALA A 31 22.69 10.37 -13.50
CA ALA A 31 23.04 11.23 -12.36
C ALA A 31 23.77 10.50 -11.22
N GLY A 32 24.03 9.20 -11.37
CA GLY A 32 24.79 8.38 -10.44
C GLY A 32 23.96 7.63 -9.38
N ALA A 33 22.68 7.35 -9.65
CA ALA A 33 21.94 6.35 -8.87
C ALA A 33 22.58 4.96 -9.03
N ASP A 34 22.58 4.19 -7.94
CA ASP A 34 23.29 2.91 -7.87
C ASP A 34 22.36 1.73 -8.19
N ILE A 35 21.06 1.86 -7.88
CA ILE A 35 20.05 0.80 -8.04
C ILE A 35 18.76 1.42 -8.61
N ILE A 36 18.07 0.68 -9.47
CA ILE A 36 16.71 1.00 -9.94
C ILE A 36 15.80 -0.22 -9.78
N ASP A 37 14.56 0.01 -9.38
CA ASP A 37 13.57 -1.06 -9.22
C ASP A 37 12.74 -1.26 -10.49
N THR A 38 12.80 -2.47 -11.05
CA THR A 38 12.03 -2.85 -12.24
C THR A 38 11.17 -4.09 -11.98
N ALA A 39 10.27 -4.40 -12.91
CA ALA A 39 9.44 -5.61 -12.88
C ALA A 39 9.56 -6.34 -14.20
N MET A 40 9.46 -7.68 -14.18
CA MET A 40 9.44 -8.46 -15.44
C MET A 40 8.25 -8.05 -16.31
N SER A 41 8.45 -8.01 -17.63
CA SER A 41 7.49 -7.42 -18.57
C SER A 41 6.03 -7.85 -18.40
N PRO A 42 5.68 -9.13 -18.09
CA PRO A 42 4.28 -9.53 -17.91
C PRO A 42 3.57 -8.81 -16.75
N PHE A 43 4.29 -8.41 -15.71
CA PHE A 43 3.77 -7.73 -14.53
C PHE A 43 4.32 -6.31 -14.37
N SER A 44 4.89 -5.74 -15.43
CA SER A 44 5.41 -4.38 -15.48
C SER A 44 4.36 -3.38 -16.01
N MET A 45 4.76 -2.10 -16.11
CA MET A 45 3.95 -1.00 -16.66
C MET A 45 2.72 -0.64 -15.82
N GLY A 46 1.98 0.39 -16.24
CA GLY A 46 0.78 0.85 -15.55
C GLY A 46 1.06 1.17 -14.08
N THR A 47 0.33 0.55 -13.16
CA THR A 47 0.56 0.71 -11.71
C THR A 47 1.76 -0.05 -11.16
N SER A 48 2.51 -0.78 -11.98
CA SER A 48 3.77 -1.46 -11.63
C SER A 48 5.00 -0.64 -12.01
N GLN A 49 6.19 -1.24 -11.91
CA GLN A 49 7.48 -0.65 -12.28
C GLN A 49 7.73 -0.72 -13.81
N PRO A 50 8.71 0.01 -14.37
CA PRO A 50 9.22 -0.22 -15.72
C PRO A 50 9.69 -1.66 -15.94
N ALA A 51 9.63 -2.14 -17.18
CA ALA A 51 10.05 -3.50 -17.54
C ALA A 51 11.57 -3.70 -17.35
N THR A 52 11.97 -4.76 -16.66
CA THR A 52 13.39 -5.11 -16.42
C THR A 52 14.14 -5.31 -17.73
N GLU A 53 13.53 -6.03 -18.68
CA GLU A 53 14.11 -6.36 -19.98
C GLU A 53 14.44 -5.09 -20.77
N VAL A 54 13.52 -4.12 -20.74
CA VAL A 54 13.66 -2.83 -21.42
C VAL A 54 14.77 -2.00 -20.78
N MET A 55 14.82 -1.91 -19.45
CA MET A 55 15.86 -1.13 -18.77
C MET A 55 17.25 -1.77 -18.94
N ALA A 56 17.34 -3.09 -18.85
CA ALA A 56 18.57 -3.83 -19.09
C ALA A 56 19.09 -3.61 -20.53
N GLU A 57 18.20 -3.65 -21.52
CA GLU A 57 18.57 -3.39 -22.92
C GLU A 57 18.96 -1.94 -23.15
N THR A 58 18.26 -0.99 -22.52
CA THR A 58 18.52 0.45 -22.64
C THR A 58 19.96 0.81 -22.25
N PHE A 59 20.54 0.12 -21.26
CA PHE A 59 21.90 0.37 -20.80
C PHE A 59 22.95 -0.58 -21.36
N ARG A 60 22.58 -1.56 -22.19
CA ARG A 60 23.51 -2.52 -22.78
C ARG A 60 24.62 -1.82 -23.56
N GLY A 61 25.87 -2.18 -23.28
CA GLY A 61 27.06 -1.60 -23.91
C GLY A 61 27.40 -0.17 -23.48
N THR A 62 26.69 0.38 -22.49
CA THR A 62 27.01 1.69 -21.88
C THR A 62 27.85 1.50 -20.61
N PRO A 63 28.41 2.57 -20.02
CA PRO A 63 29.05 2.49 -18.70
C PRO A 63 28.12 2.05 -17.56
N TYR A 64 26.79 2.03 -17.81
CA TYR A 64 25.76 1.64 -16.85
C TYR A 64 25.20 0.25 -17.12
N ASP A 65 25.86 -0.53 -17.98
CA ASP A 65 25.42 -1.89 -18.32
C ASP A 65 25.31 -2.75 -17.06
N SER A 66 24.12 -3.32 -16.85
CA SER A 66 23.83 -4.21 -15.72
C SER A 66 24.45 -5.61 -15.87
N GLY A 67 24.85 -5.99 -17.09
CA GLY A 67 25.33 -7.33 -17.41
C GLY A 67 24.24 -8.41 -17.43
N LEU A 68 22.96 -8.04 -17.31
CA LEU A 68 21.85 -8.99 -17.35
C LEU A 68 21.69 -9.64 -18.74
N ASN A 69 21.48 -10.95 -18.75
CA ASN A 69 21.32 -11.74 -19.97
C ASN A 69 19.85 -11.69 -20.45
N GLN A 70 19.61 -11.17 -21.67
CA GLN A 70 18.26 -11.09 -22.24
C GLN A 70 17.60 -12.45 -22.46
N GLU A 71 18.37 -13.50 -22.77
CA GLU A 71 17.82 -14.84 -22.96
C GLU A 71 17.22 -15.35 -21.64
N VAL A 72 17.95 -15.20 -20.54
CA VAL A 72 17.48 -15.56 -19.20
C VAL A 72 16.28 -14.71 -18.78
N LEU A 73 16.32 -13.40 -19.04
CA LEU A 73 15.18 -12.53 -18.75
C LEU A 73 13.94 -12.93 -19.57
N SER A 74 14.11 -13.32 -20.83
CA SER A 74 13.02 -13.81 -21.68
C SER A 74 12.43 -15.10 -21.14
N GLU A 75 13.25 -16.06 -20.70
CA GLU A 75 12.76 -17.32 -20.10
C GLU A 75 11.90 -17.05 -18.86
N ILE A 76 12.32 -16.10 -18.01
CA ILE A 76 11.53 -15.68 -16.83
C ILE A 76 10.21 -15.02 -17.27
N ALA A 77 10.24 -14.15 -18.29
CA ALA A 77 9.04 -13.52 -18.81
C ALA A 77 8.06 -14.55 -19.42
N ASP A 78 8.58 -15.56 -20.11
CA ASP A 78 7.78 -16.66 -20.67
C ASP A 78 7.12 -17.49 -19.58
N TYR A 79 7.84 -17.77 -18.48
CA TYR A 79 7.27 -18.44 -17.30
C TYR A 79 6.13 -17.64 -16.65
N LEU A 80 6.30 -16.31 -16.53
CA LEU A 80 5.33 -15.43 -15.88
C LEU A 80 4.11 -15.11 -16.75
N ARG A 81 4.21 -15.22 -18.07
CA ARG A 81 3.13 -14.90 -19.02
C ARG A 81 1.83 -15.70 -18.78
N PRO A 82 1.83 -17.04 -18.67
CA PRO A 82 0.60 -17.78 -18.37
C PRO A 82 0.02 -17.46 -16.99
N LEU A 83 0.85 -17.10 -16.00
CA LEU A 83 0.38 -16.68 -14.68
C LEU A 83 -0.35 -15.34 -14.74
N ARG A 84 0.14 -14.41 -15.57
CA ARG A 84 -0.52 -13.14 -15.84
C ARG A 84 -1.87 -13.35 -16.53
N GLU A 85 -1.92 -14.23 -17.53
CA GLU A 85 -3.17 -14.56 -18.24
C GLU A 85 -4.22 -15.12 -17.27
N LYS A 86 -3.82 -16.10 -16.45
CA LYS A 86 -4.67 -16.65 -15.38
C LYS A 86 -5.16 -15.56 -14.41
N ALA A 87 -4.26 -14.68 -13.95
CA ALA A 87 -4.63 -13.59 -13.05
C ALA A 87 -5.61 -12.58 -13.68
N MET A 88 -5.54 -12.37 -14.99
CA MET A 88 -6.52 -11.56 -15.72
C MET A 88 -7.87 -12.27 -15.86
N GLU A 89 -7.88 -13.57 -16.17
CA GLU A 89 -9.09 -14.39 -16.28
C GLU A 89 -9.84 -14.48 -14.95
N GLU A 90 -9.11 -14.65 -13.84
CA GLU A 90 -9.65 -14.68 -12.48
C GLU A 90 -10.03 -13.28 -11.94
N GLY A 91 -9.76 -12.21 -12.72
CA GLY A 91 -10.08 -10.84 -12.34
C GLY A 91 -9.18 -10.25 -11.25
N LEU A 92 -8.09 -10.93 -10.87
CA LEU A 92 -7.09 -10.45 -9.93
C LEU A 92 -6.30 -9.26 -10.52
N LEU A 93 -6.07 -9.27 -11.84
CA LEU A 93 -5.41 -8.18 -12.55
C LEU A 93 -6.41 -7.39 -13.41
N ASN A 94 -6.68 -6.14 -13.02
CA ASN A 94 -7.64 -5.29 -13.72
C ASN A 94 -7.01 -4.59 -14.94
N PRO A 95 -7.48 -4.84 -16.17
CA PRO A 95 -6.93 -4.22 -17.37
C PRO A 95 -6.97 -2.68 -17.37
N LYS A 96 -7.91 -2.07 -16.63
CA LYS A 96 -8.05 -0.60 -16.55
C LYS A 96 -6.83 0.11 -15.96
N VAL A 97 -6.04 -0.58 -15.12
CA VAL A 97 -4.88 0.02 -14.42
C VAL A 97 -3.53 -0.38 -15.04
N LEU A 98 -3.54 -1.07 -16.18
CA LEU A 98 -2.34 -1.50 -16.90
C LEU A 98 -1.83 -0.44 -17.90
N GLY A 99 -2.69 0.51 -18.27
CA GLY A 99 -2.36 1.60 -19.18
C GLY A 99 -1.68 2.79 -18.50
N VAL A 100 -1.15 3.70 -19.31
CA VAL A 100 -0.66 5.00 -18.87
C VAL A 100 -1.83 5.91 -18.53
N ASP A 101 -1.81 6.51 -17.35
CA ASP A 101 -2.70 7.58 -16.92
C ASP A 101 -1.91 8.83 -16.52
N ILE A 102 -1.82 9.78 -17.44
CA ILE A 102 -1.12 11.05 -17.23
C ILE A 102 -1.77 11.89 -16.12
N LYS A 103 -3.06 11.68 -15.82
CA LYS A 103 -3.76 12.44 -14.79
C LYS A 103 -3.20 12.17 -13.39
N THR A 104 -2.48 11.08 -13.19
CA THR A 104 -1.76 10.83 -11.93
C THR A 104 -0.77 11.96 -11.58
N LEU A 105 -0.18 12.61 -12.58
CA LEU A 105 0.72 13.76 -12.35
C LEU A 105 -0.03 14.99 -11.82
N MET A 106 -1.32 15.11 -12.11
CA MET A 106 -2.15 16.22 -11.64
C MET A 106 -2.66 15.99 -10.22
N TYR A 107 -3.19 14.81 -9.94
CA TYR A 107 -3.87 14.55 -8.66
C TYR A 107 -2.94 13.95 -7.60
N GLN A 108 -1.79 13.39 -7.98
CA GLN A 108 -0.82 12.75 -7.08
C GLN A 108 -1.43 11.66 -6.19
N VAL A 109 -2.49 11.00 -6.68
CA VAL A 109 -3.20 9.93 -5.99
C VAL A 109 -2.54 8.60 -6.35
N PRO A 110 -2.01 7.83 -5.37
CA PRO A 110 -1.49 6.49 -5.64
C PRO A 110 -2.53 5.59 -6.31
N GLY A 111 -2.10 4.72 -7.23
CA GLY A 111 -3.03 3.89 -8.02
C GLY A 111 -4.00 3.05 -7.19
N GLY A 112 -3.51 2.40 -6.13
CA GLY A 112 -4.35 1.61 -5.22
C GLY A 112 -5.41 2.44 -4.48
N MET A 113 -5.10 3.70 -4.16
CA MET A 113 -6.05 4.63 -3.53
C MET A 113 -7.16 5.03 -4.53
N LEU A 114 -6.83 5.22 -5.81
CA LEU A 114 -7.81 5.58 -6.84
C LEU A 114 -8.86 4.49 -7.05
N SER A 115 -8.43 3.22 -7.13
CA SER A 115 -9.34 2.07 -7.29
C SER A 115 -10.32 1.96 -6.11
N ASN A 116 -9.82 2.13 -4.88
CA ASN A 116 -10.65 2.12 -3.67
C ASN A 116 -11.66 3.26 -3.66
N LEU A 117 -11.24 4.46 -4.07
CA LEU A 117 -12.08 5.66 -4.14
C LEU A 117 -13.27 5.46 -5.09
N VAL A 118 -13.02 4.90 -6.28
CA VAL A 118 -14.07 4.57 -7.25
C VAL A 118 -15.05 3.57 -6.66
N SER A 119 -14.56 2.52 -5.99
CA SER A 119 -15.42 1.53 -5.32
C SER A 119 -16.28 2.17 -4.22
N GLN A 120 -15.71 3.04 -3.39
CA GLN A 120 -16.44 3.76 -2.34
C GLN A 120 -17.57 4.63 -2.90
N LEU A 121 -17.30 5.40 -3.95
CA LEU A 121 -18.30 6.26 -4.58
C LEU A 121 -19.41 5.44 -5.25
N LYS A 122 -19.06 4.33 -5.91
CA LYS A 122 -20.02 3.41 -6.49
C LYS A 122 -20.95 2.80 -5.45
N ASN A 123 -20.42 2.33 -4.32
CA ASN A 123 -21.22 1.77 -3.23
C ASN A 123 -22.19 2.80 -2.63
N GLN A 124 -21.91 4.09 -2.79
CA GLN A 124 -22.76 5.20 -2.33
C GLN A 124 -23.59 5.83 -3.45
N ASN A 125 -23.60 5.24 -4.66
CA ASN A 125 -24.28 5.77 -5.85
C ASN A 125 -23.91 7.24 -6.18
N ALA A 126 -22.63 7.60 -6.01
CA ALA A 126 -22.11 8.97 -6.15
C ALA A 126 -20.91 9.05 -7.12
N GLU A 127 -20.87 8.18 -8.13
CA GLU A 127 -19.78 8.10 -9.11
C GLU A 127 -19.60 9.41 -9.91
N ASP A 128 -20.68 10.17 -10.10
CA ASP A 128 -20.70 11.49 -10.75
C ASP A 128 -19.85 12.53 -10.00
N ARG A 129 -19.63 12.34 -8.70
CA ARG A 129 -18.87 13.25 -7.84
C ARG A 129 -17.38 12.98 -7.82
N PHE A 130 -16.90 12.02 -8.60
CA PHE A 130 -15.50 11.61 -8.65
C PHE A 130 -14.51 12.77 -8.80
N TYR A 131 -14.78 13.69 -9.74
CA TYR A 131 -13.90 14.83 -9.98
C TYR A 131 -13.93 15.88 -8.87
N GLU A 132 -15.02 15.98 -8.10
CA GLU A 132 -15.06 16.83 -6.90
C GLU A 132 -14.13 16.26 -5.83
N VAL A 133 -14.15 14.94 -5.64
CA VAL A 133 -13.27 14.27 -4.67
C VAL A 133 -11.80 14.44 -5.03
N LEU A 134 -11.44 14.30 -6.31
CA LEU A 134 -10.07 14.53 -6.77
C LEU A 134 -9.57 15.96 -6.49
N LYS A 135 -10.46 16.95 -6.50
CA LYS A 135 -10.13 18.35 -6.15
C LYS A 135 -10.05 18.56 -4.63
N GLU A 136 -10.78 17.78 -3.84
CA GLU A 136 -10.79 17.87 -2.38
C GLU A 136 -9.57 17.20 -1.75
N ILE A 137 -9.00 16.16 -2.38
CA ILE A 137 -7.82 15.43 -1.86
C ILE A 137 -6.63 16.36 -1.54
N PRO A 138 -6.16 17.23 -2.45
CA PRO A 138 -5.08 18.17 -2.13
C PRO A 138 -5.39 19.10 -0.96
N ARG A 139 -6.65 19.51 -0.80
CA ARG A 139 -7.09 20.40 0.30
C ARG A 139 -7.07 19.67 1.63
N VAL A 140 -7.59 18.44 1.69
CA VAL A 140 -7.50 17.62 2.91
C VAL A 140 -6.05 17.32 3.26
N ARG A 141 -5.20 17.05 2.26
CA ARG A 141 -3.76 16.83 2.47
C ARG A 141 -3.10 18.07 3.09
N GLU A 142 -3.41 19.26 2.59
CA GLU A 142 -2.92 20.53 3.15
C GLU A 142 -3.40 20.73 4.59
N ASP A 143 -4.71 20.60 4.84
CA ASP A 143 -5.30 20.71 6.17
C ASP A 143 -4.66 19.72 7.16
N PHE A 144 -4.26 18.53 6.70
CA PHE A 144 -3.61 17.50 7.51
C PHE A 144 -2.08 17.67 7.61
N GLY A 145 -1.52 18.81 7.20
CA GLY A 145 -0.10 19.12 7.37
C GLY A 145 0.82 18.52 6.31
N TYR A 146 0.29 18.25 5.12
CA TYR A 146 0.98 17.64 3.98
C TYR A 146 1.63 16.28 4.25
N PRO A 147 0.90 15.30 4.81
CA PRO A 147 1.46 13.96 4.94
C PRO A 147 1.86 13.42 3.55
N PRO A 148 2.93 12.62 3.45
CA PRO A 148 3.20 11.83 2.25
C PRO A 148 1.96 10.98 1.93
N LEU A 149 1.57 10.87 0.66
CA LEU A 149 0.45 10.03 0.27
C LEU A 149 0.95 8.61 -0.04
N VAL A 150 1.18 7.85 1.02
CA VAL A 150 1.52 6.41 1.00
C VAL A 150 0.72 5.71 2.09
N THR A 151 0.66 4.39 2.11
CA THR A 151 -0.06 3.67 3.16
C THR A 151 0.52 4.02 4.55
N PRO A 152 -0.32 4.34 5.56
CA PRO A 152 -1.79 4.40 5.54
C PRO A 152 -2.38 5.77 5.19
N THR A 153 -1.58 6.84 5.21
CA THR A 153 -2.03 8.24 5.11
C THR A 153 -2.74 8.57 3.79
N SER A 154 -2.40 7.91 2.68
CA SER A 154 -3.11 8.05 1.41
C SER A 154 -4.59 7.70 1.56
N GLN A 155 -4.92 6.57 2.19
CA GLN A 155 -6.30 6.14 2.40
C GLN A 155 -7.06 7.04 3.37
N ILE A 156 -6.37 7.54 4.40
CA ILE A 156 -6.95 8.47 5.39
C ILE A 156 -7.39 9.76 4.69
N VAL A 157 -6.48 10.39 3.94
CA VAL A 157 -6.76 11.63 3.19
C VAL A 157 -7.87 11.40 2.15
N GLY A 158 -7.82 10.28 1.41
CA GLY A 158 -8.81 9.96 0.38
C GLY A 158 -10.21 9.74 0.94
N THR A 159 -10.32 8.93 1.98
CA THR A 159 -11.60 8.65 2.64
C THR A 159 -12.19 9.92 3.23
N GLN A 160 -11.36 10.77 3.86
CA GLN A 160 -11.83 12.04 4.38
C GLN A 160 -12.29 13.00 3.28
N ALA A 161 -11.61 13.03 2.12
CA ALA A 161 -12.05 13.82 0.97
C ALA A 161 -13.40 13.34 0.42
N VAL A 162 -13.61 12.03 0.33
CA VAL A 162 -14.92 11.45 -0.03
C VAL A 162 -16.00 11.91 0.95
N LEU A 163 -15.76 11.81 2.26
CA LEU A 163 -16.73 12.25 3.27
C LEU A 163 -17.04 13.76 3.17
N ASN A 164 -16.03 14.60 3.00
CA ASN A 164 -16.21 16.05 2.85
C ASN A 164 -17.12 16.39 1.66
N VAL A 165 -16.88 15.74 0.51
CA VAL A 165 -17.67 15.91 -0.71
C VAL A 165 -19.10 15.40 -0.49
N LEU A 166 -19.27 14.15 -0.06
CA LEU A 166 -20.60 13.54 0.12
C LEU A 166 -21.47 14.28 1.13
N MET A 167 -20.88 14.81 2.21
CA MET A 167 -21.59 15.60 3.21
C MET A 167 -21.83 17.06 2.80
N ASN A 168 -21.25 17.49 1.68
CA ASN A 168 -21.24 18.88 1.20
C ASN A 168 -20.76 19.88 2.28
N GLN A 169 -19.88 19.41 3.18
CA GLN A 169 -19.35 20.17 4.31
C GLN A 169 -18.07 19.49 4.81
N ARG A 170 -16.97 20.24 4.90
CA ARG A 170 -15.69 19.72 5.38
C ARG A 170 -15.77 19.33 6.87
N TYR A 171 -15.24 18.16 7.21
CA TYR A 171 -15.11 17.65 8.58
C TYR A 171 -16.42 17.55 9.39
N LYS A 172 -17.58 17.55 8.73
CA LYS A 172 -18.87 17.23 9.38
C LYS A 172 -18.88 15.81 9.95
N MET A 173 -18.25 14.89 9.22
CA MET A 173 -17.99 13.52 9.64
C MET A 173 -16.50 13.25 9.49
N VAL A 174 -15.88 12.70 10.53
CA VAL A 174 -14.44 12.48 10.60
C VAL A 174 -14.19 11.06 11.06
N THR A 175 -13.36 10.32 10.31
CA THR A 175 -13.04 8.92 10.65
C THR A 175 -12.10 8.84 11.85
N LYS A 176 -12.01 7.65 12.47
CA LYS A 176 -11.08 7.42 13.59
C LYS A 176 -9.63 7.64 13.16
N GLU A 177 -9.29 7.23 11.95
CA GLU A 177 -7.96 7.33 11.37
C GLU A 177 -7.60 8.78 11.05
N SER A 178 -8.54 9.59 10.54
CA SER A 178 -8.35 11.04 10.39
C SER A 178 -8.09 11.71 11.73
N LYS A 179 -8.86 11.35 12.77
CA LYS A 179 -8.63 11.85 14.13
C LYS A 179 -7.27 11.42 14.67
N ALA A 180 -6.88 10.16 14.46
CA ALA A 180 -5.58 9.62 14.87
C ALA A 180 -4.41 10.35 14.20
N LEU A 181 -4.52 10.66 12.90
CA LEU A 181 -3.55 11.47 12.17
C LEU A 181 -3.39 12.85 12.79
N VAL A 182 -4.49 13.56 13.01
CA VAL A 182 -4.44 14.90 13.62
C VAL A 182 -3.99 14.85 15.09
N ARG A 183 -4.23 13.75 15.79
CA ARG A 183 -3.67 13.50 17.13
C ARG A 183 -2.17 13.20 17.11
N GLY A 184 -1.56 12.94 15.96
CA GLY A 184 -0.14 12.61 15.85
C GLY A 184 0.17 11.12 15.99
N GLU A 185 -0.83 10.23 15.98
CA GLU A 185 -0.65 8.78 16.12
C GLU A 185 0.02 8.13 14.88
N TYR A 186 0.08 8.85 13.75
CA TYR A 186 0.89 8.47 12.58
C TYR A 186 2.21 9.24 12.49
N GLY A 187 2.64 9.86 13.58
CA GLY A 187 3.87 10.64 13.66
C GLY A 187 3.68 12.11 13.28
N ARG A 188 4.82 12.81 13.13
CA ARG A 188 4.85 14.25 12.86
C ARG A 188 4.66 14.54 11.37
N THR A 189 3.73 15.42 11.06
CA THR A 189 3.49 15.90 9.70
C THR A 189 4.59 16.89 9.25
N PRO A 190 4.88 17.00 7.94
CA PRO A 190 5.87 17.95 7.43
C PRO A 190 5.58 19.41 7.78
N VAL A 191 4.30 19.79 7.81
CA VAL A 191 3.83 21.12 8.17
C VAL A 191 2.89 21.01 9.39
N PRO A 192 2.94 21.96 10.35
CA PRO A 192 1.98 22.00 11.44
C PRO A 192 0.54 22.09 10.94
N ILE A 193 -0.34 21.30 11.54
CA ILE A 193 -1.78 21.38 11.30
C ILE A 193 -2.31 22.66 11.96
N SER A 194 -3.17 23.40 11.25
CA SER A 194 -3.74 24.63 11.80
C SER A 194 -4.64 24.34 13.00
N GLU A 195 -4.67 25.26 13.96
CA GLU A 195 -5.52 25.13 15.16
C GLU A 195 -7.00 25.01 14.81
N GLU A 196 -7.44 25.66 13.73
CA GLU A 196 -8.81 25.58 13.23
C GLU A 196 -9.15 24.15 12.78
N VAL A 197 -8.31 23.55 11.92
CA VAL A 197 -8.51 22.16 11.46
C VAL A 197 -8.40 21.20 12.62
N ARG A 198 -7.42 21.38 13.51
CA ARG A 198 -7.27 20.54 14.71
C ARG A 198 -8.56 20.51 15.52
N LYS A 199 -9.14 21.68 15.81
CA LYS A 199 -10.41 21.78 16.56
C LYS A 199 -11.59 21.18 15.80
N MET A 200 -11.67 21.34 14.48
CA MET A 200 -12.72 20.71 13.68
C MET A 200 -12.65 19.17 13.71
N VAL A 201 -11.45 18.60 13.73
CA VAL A 201 -11.24 17.14 13.63
C VAL A 201 -11.28 16.46 15.00
N ILE A 202 -10.57 17.01 15.99
CA ILE A 202 -10.36 16.38 17.31
C ILE A 202 -10.85 17.23 18.49
N GLY A 203 -11.48 18.37 18.25
CA GLY A 203 -11.99 19.24 19.31
C GLY A 203 -10.89 19.78 20.22
N ASP A 204 -11.08 19.63 21.54
CA ASP A 204 -10.13 20.10 22.56
C ASP A 204 -9.05 19.07 22.92
N GLU A 205 -9.05 17.88 22.28
CA GLU A 205 -8.03 16.86 22.48
C GLU A 205 -6.64 17.40 22.11
N LYS A 206 -5.63 17.09 22.94
CA LYS A 206 -4.25 17.50 22.70
C LYS A 206 -3.51 16.43 21.87
N PRO A 207 -2.90 16.80 20.73
CA PRO A 207 -2.05 15.88 19.98
C PRO A 207 -0.85 15.42 20.79
N ILE A 208 -0.41 14.19 20.54
CA ILE A 208 0.87 13.69 21.03
C ILE A 208 2.02 14.32 20.23
N THR A 209 3.17 14.47 20.89
CA THR A 209 4.39 15.02 20.26
C THR A 209 5.57 14.05 20.31
N CYS A 210 5.40 12.90 20.99
CA CYS A 210 6.38 11.82 21.05
C CYS A 210 6.17 10.83 19.90
N ARG A 211 7.04 9.81 19.81
CA ARG A 211 6.79 8.69 18.91
C ARG A 211 5.58 7.91 19.44
N PRO A 212 4.56 7.58 18.63
CA PRO A 212 3.36 6.87 19.08
C PRO A 212 3.69 5.57 19.83
N ALA A 213 4.71 4.84 19.37
CA ALA A 213 5.15 3.59 19.97
C ALA A 213 5.75 3.74 21.39
N ASP A 214 6.12 4.95 21.81
CA ASP A 214 6.61 5.19 23.19
C ASP A 214 5.46 5.17 24.21
N LEU A 215 4.20 5.16 23.75
CA LEU A 215 3.00 5.07 24.59
C LEU A 215 2.46 3.64 24.70
N LEU A 216 3.12 2.67 24.07
CA LEU A 216 2.73 1.26 24.07
C LEU A 216 3.66 0.49 25.02
N GLU A 217 3.08 -0.39 25.82
CA GLU A 217 3.84 -1.34 26.63
C GLU A 217 4.31 -2.52 25.76
N PRO A 218 5.37 -3.26 26.14
CA PRO A 218 5.74 -4.50 25.47
C PRO A 218 4.64 -5.57 25.61
N GLU A 219 4.10 -6.07 24.49
CA GLU A 219 2.94 -6.99 24.49
C GLU A 219 3.26 -8.42 24.02
N LEU A 220 4.49 -8.69 23.54
CA LEU A 220 4.79 -9.95 22.84
C LEU A 220 4.59 -11.20 23.71
N ASP A 221 5.05 -11.16 24.97
CA ASP A 221 4.88 -12.28 25.92
C ASP A 221 3.40 -12.56 26.21
N LYS A 222 2.60 -11.50 26.31
CA LYS A 222 1.15 -11.60 26.53
C LYS A 222 0.46 -12.21 25.30
N ILE A 223 0.81 -11.72 24.12
CA ILE A 223 0.27 -12.21 22.85
C ILE A 223 0.61 -13.70 22.65
N GLU A 224 1.85 -14.09 22.91
CA GLU A 224 2.26 -15.50 22.82
C GLU A 224 1.46 -16.39 23.78
N ALA A 225 1.22 -15.92 25.01
CA ALA A 225 0.42 -16.65 25.98
C ALA A 225 -1.04 -16.82 25.52
N GLU A 226 -1.63 -15.81 24.90
CA GLU A 226 -3.02 -15.83 24.38
C GLU A 226 -3.21 -16.79 23.21
N MET A 227 -2.20 -16.90 22.33
CA MET A 227 -2.28 -17.71 21.11
C MET A 227 -1.59 -19.08 21.22
N LYS A 228 -1.08 -19.45 22.41
CA LYS A 228 -0.24 -20.63 22.66
C LYS A 228 -0.75 -21.93 22.03
N GLN A 229 -2.07 -22.15 21.99
CA GLN A 229 -2.67 -23.33 21.35
C GLN A 229 -2.39 -23.45 19.84
N TYR A 230 -2.06 -22.35 19.17
CA TYR A 230 -1.80 -22.28 17.75
C TYR A 230 -0.32 -22.23 17.39
N LYS A 231 0.57 -21.96 18.37
CA LYS A 231 2.00 -21.76 18.12
C LYS A 231 2.67 -23.06 17.68
N GLU A 232 3.20 -23.06 16.45
CA GLU A 232 4.11 -24.09 15.94
C GLU A 232 5.53 -23.54 15.71
N GLN A 233 5.65 -22.23 15.49
CA GLN A 233 6.90 -21.48 15.29
C GLN A 233 6.75 -20.03 15.75
N ASP A 234 7.85 -19.28 15.87
CA ASP A 234 7.82 -17.90 16.38
C ASP A 234 7.10 -16.93 15.42
N GLU A 235 7.14 -17.20 14.12
CA GLU A 235 6.42 -16.45 13.09
C GLU A 235 4.89 -16.51 13.25
N ASP A 236 4.35 -17.52 13.94
CA ASP A 236 2.93 -17.58 14.27
C ASP A 236 2.57 -16.51 15.31
N VAL A 237 3.44 -16.28 16.29
CA VAL A 237 3.26 -15.20 17.28
C VAL A 237 3.27 -13.85 16.57
N LEU A 238 4.18 -13.65 15.61
CA LEU A 238 4.25 -12.42 14.81
C LEU A 238 3.01 -12.24 13.92
N SER A 239 2.54 -13.31 13.29
CA SER A 239 1.33 -13.28 12.46
C SER A 239 0.11 -12.91 13.29
N TYR A 240 -0.02 -13.48 14.48
CA TYR A 240 -1.10 -13.16 15.42
C TYR A 240 -0.96 -11.74 15.97
N ALA A 241 0.25 -11.27 16.28
CA ALA A 241 0.48 -9.90 16.75
C ALA A 241 0.10 -8.85 15.69
N LEU A 242 0.37 -9.12 14.41
CA LEU A 242 0.05 -8.20 13.32
C LEU A 242 -1.41 -8.29 12.86
N PHE A 243 -1.97 -9.50 12.80
CA PHE A 243 -3.30 -9.76 12.26
C PHE A 243 -4.05 -10.84 13.06
N PRO A 244 -4.48 -10.58 14.32
CA PRO A 244 -4.98 -11.62 15.22
C PRO A 244 -6.10 -12.48 14.62
N GLN A 245 -7.09 -11.85 14.00
CA GLN A 245 -8.25 -12.54 13.42
C GLN A 245 -7.87 -13.38 12.19
N VAL A 246 -7.09 -12.81 11.26
CA VAL A 246 -6.65 -13.50 10.04
C VAL A 246 -5.71 -14.65 10.38
N ALA A 247 -4.81 -14.43 11.33
CA ALA A 247 -3.88 -15.45 11.80
C ALA A 247 -4.63 -16.59 12.47
N GLU A 248 -5.61 -16.32 13.33
CA GLU A 248 -6.42 -17.34 13.99
C GLU A 248 -7.19 -18.21 12.98
N GLU A 249 -7.81 -17.61 11.97
CA GLU A 249 -8.46 -18.34 10.88
C GLU A 249 -7.46 -19.22 10.12
N PHE A 250 -6.28 -18.68 9.80
CA PHE A 250 -5.21 -19.43 9.14
C PHE A 250 -4.70 -20.60 10.00
N PHE A 251 -4.54 -20.41 11.30
CA PHE A 251 -4.09 -21.47 12.20
C PHE A 251 -5.10 -22.60 12.31
N LYS A 252 -6.40 -22.27 12.41
CA LYS A 252 -7.49 -23.26 12.37
C LYS A 252 -7.49 -24.02 11.04
N TYR A 253 -7.32 -23.31 9.92
CA TYR A 253 -7.19 -23.94 8.60
C TYR A 253 -5.97 -24.87 8.52
N ARG A 254 -4.80 -24.42 8.98
CA ARG A 254 -3.57 -25.24 9.02
C ARG A 254 -3.77 -26.50 9.85
N GLN A 255 -4.39 -26.36 11.02
CA GLN A 255 -4.70 -27.49 11.89
C GLN A 255 -5.65 -28.48 11.20
N ALA A 256 -6.71 -27.98 10.54
CA ALA A 256 -7.65 -28.78 9.77
C ALA A 256 -6.97 -29.63 8.68
N GLN A 257 -6.06 -29.02 7.92
CA GLN A 257 -5.31 -29.71 6.86
C GLN A 257 -4.42 -30.83 7.42
N LYS A 258 -3.88 -30.66 8.62
CA LYS A 258 -3.05 -31.67 9.29
C LYS A 258 -3.89 -32.82 9.87
N THR A 259 -5.01 -32.49 10.51
CA THR A 259 -5.86 -33.49 11.18
C THR A 259 -6.83 -34.16 10.21
N LYS A 260 -7.01 -33.64 9.00
CA LYS A 260 -8.08 -34.01 8.05
C LYS A 260 -9.47 -33.94 8.69
N VAL A 261 -9.63 -33.01 9.62
CA VAL A 261 -10.90 -32.75 10.31
C VAL A 261 -11.21 -31.31 10.01
N ASP A 262 -12.32 -31.06 9.32
CA ASP A 262 -12.79 -29.70 9.08
C ASP A 262 -13.42 -29.12 10.37
N PRO A 263 -12.81 -28.10 11.00
CA PRO A 263 -13.33 -27.50 12.22
C PRO A 263 -14.66 -26.78 11.97
N ALA A 264 -14.96 -26.38 10.73
CA ALA A 264 -16.24 -25.77 10.37
C ALA A 264 -17.38 -26.80 10.33
N LEU A 265 -17.06 -28.09 10.18
CA LEU A 265 -18.03 -29.18 10.14
C LEU A 265 -17.97 -30.07 11.40
N ALA A 266 -16.99 -29.86 12.28
CA ALA A 266 -16.81 -30.63 13.51
C ALA A 266 -17.82 -30.24 14.58
N ASP A 267 -18.61 -31.21 15.04
CA ASP A 267 -19.46 -31.07 16.23
C ASP A 267 -18.65 -31.48 17.47
N THR A 268 -18.03 -30.49 18.09
CA THR A 268 -17.21 -30.68 19.30
C THR A 268 -18.05 -31.03 20.54
N ALA A 269 -19.34 -30.70 20.57
CA ALA A 269 -20.22 -31.03 21.68
C ALA A 269 -20.60 -32.52 21.66
N ASN A 270 -20.80 -33.08 20.46
CA ASN A 270 -21.16 -34.48 20.26
C ASN A 270 -19.97 -35.39 19.87
N LYS A 271 -18.75 -34.84 19.81
CA LYS A 271 -17.51 -35.54 19.40
C LYS A 271 -17.62 -36.18 18.01
N VAL A 272 -18.33 -35.54 17.08
CA VAL A 272 -18.45 -35.98 15.70
C VAL A 272 -17.53 -35.13 14.84
N TYR A 273 -16.56 -35.80 14.22
CA TYR A 273 -15.56 -35.17 13.35
C TYR A 273 -15.75 -35.73 11.95
N PRO A 274 -16.29 -34.96 11.00
CA PRO A 274 -16.36 -35.40 9.61
C PRO A 274 -14.93 -35.51 9.08
N VAL A 275 -14.66 -36.68 8.48
CA VAL A 275 -13.42 -37.03 7.78
C VAL A 275 -13.60 -36.71 6.30
#